data_AF-A0A9X4MD58-F1
#
_entry.id   AF-A0A9X4MD58-F1
#
_cell.length_a   1.000
_cell.length_b   1.000
_cell.length_c   1.000
_cell.angle_alpha   90.00
_cell.angle_beta   90.00
_cell.angle_gamma   90.00
#
_symmetry.space_group_name_H-M   'P 1'
#
loop_
_entity.id
_entity.type
_entity.pdbx_description
1 polymer ?
#
loop_
_entity_poly.entity_id
_entity_poly.type
_entity_poly.pdbx_seq_one_letter_code
_entity_poly.pdbx_strand_id
1 'polypeptide(L)'
;MEERAIYLSSDKSFSLRQGEILTGVIQYKPVIDELSQHGQELPFEAVLHPYAIVITQDCDLDWDYKARNAQEILQSSKLLNSVILCEIAEAREIRDTADNMNSKEWKLVESHRHERYYFFEKIPPECEVDKIGLPELTADFKKVFGIDAATLYRQIELGIVKRRTVLISPYLEHFSRRYYSFHSRVALPFQYESERES
;
A
#
# COMPACT_ATOMS: atom_id res chain seq x y z
N MET A 1 1.41 25.37 -20.67
CA MET A 1 1.29 23.93 -20.39
C MET A 1 1.07 23.86 -18.89
N GLU A 2 -0.15 23.59 -18.44
CA GLU A 2 -0.41 23.47 -17.00
C GLU A 2 0.47 22.33 -16.46
N GLU A 3 1.25 22.64 -15.45
CA GLU A 3 2.05 21.69 -14.70
C GLU A 3 1.08 20.72 -14.03
N ARG A 4 0.93 19.52 -14.62
CA ARG A 4 0.03 18.50 -14.07
C ARG A 4 0.68 17.92 -12.84
N ALA A 5 0.20 18.34 -11.66
CA ALA A 5 0.65 17.76 -10.41
C ALA A 5 0.36 16.24 -10.40
N ILE A 6 1.39 15.43 -10.16
CA ILE A 6 1.28 13.98 -9.97
C ILE A 6 1.02 13.65 -8.49
N TYR A 7 1.58 14.49 -7.63
CA TYR A 7 1.72 14.26 -6.20
C TYR A 7 1.21 15.47 -5.40
N LEU A 8 0.67 15.18 -4.22
CA LEU A 8 0.30 16.17 -3.21
C LEU A 8 0.91 15.78 -1.87
N SER A 9 1.41 16.75 -1.11
CA SER A 9 1.89 16.53 0.25
C SER A 9 0.79 15.89 1.09
N SER A 10 1.14 14.80 1.81
CA SER A 10 0.17 14.16 2.68
C SER A 10 -0.22 15.06 3.85
N ASP A 11 -1.50 15.07 4.19
CA ASP A 11 -1.99 15.77 5.38
C ASP A 11 -2.08 14.81 6.57
N LYS A 12 -1.27 15.05 7.60
CA LYS A 12 -1.18 14.20 8.80
C LYS A 12 -2.43 14.27 9.68
N SER A 13 -3.32 15.24 9.48
CA SER A 13 -4.49 15.47 10.33
C SER A 13 -5.77 14.73 9.88
N PHE A 14 -5.76 14.11 8.71
CA PHE A 14 -6.89 13.38 8.15
C PHE A 14 -6.65 11.86 8.12
N SER A 15 -7.66 11.10 7.69
CA SER A 15 -7.51 9.67 7.40
C SER A 15 -6.35 9.40 6.42
N LEU A 16 -5.85 8.17 6.44
CA LEU A 16 -4.98 7.68 5.35
C LEU A 16 -5.72 7.78 4.02
N ARG A 17 -4.97 7.98 2.93
CA ARG A 17 -5.52 8.07 1.57
C ARG A 17 -5.03 6.93 0.69
N GLN A 18 -5.88 6.48 -0.23
CA GLN A 18 -5.46 5.58 -1.30
C GLN A 18 -4.37 6.26 -2.14
N GLY A 19 -3.32 5.51 -2.49
CA GLY A 19 -2.16 6.04 -3.20
C GLY A 19 -1.24 6.89 -2.34
N GLU A 20 -1.43 6.89 -1.02
CA GLU A 20 -0.51 7.54 -0.10
C GLU A 20 0.76 6.71 0.10
N ILE A 21 1.92 7.36 -0.06
CA ILE A 21 3.24 6.77 0.17
C ILE A 21 3.66 7.00 1.62
N LEU A 22 4.01 5.90 2.27
CA LEU A 22 4.49 5.80 3.64
C LEU A 22 5.95 5.33 3.64
N THR A 23 6.70 5.72 4.67
CA THR A 23 8.05 5.18 4.93
C THR A 23 8.19 4.62 6.34
N GLY A 24 8.97 3.55 6.47
CA GLY A 24 9.29 2.93 7.76
C GLY A 24 8.18 2.05 8.32
N VAL A 25 7.37 1.42 7.45
CA VAL A 25 6.26 0.56 7.88
C VAL A 25 6.82 -0.73 8.45
N ILE A 26 6.45 -1.06 9.69
CA ILE A 26 6.87 -2.30 10.35
C ILE A 26 5.70 -3.28 10.37
N GLN A 27 5.89 -4.43 9.74
CA GLN A 27 4.94 -5.54 9.80
C GLN A 27 5.45 -6.59 10.78
N TYR A 28 4.63 -6.94 11.77
CA TYR A 28 4.94 -8.03 12.69
C TYR A 28 4.33 -9.33 12.17
N LYS A 29 5.15 -10.36 11.98
CA LYS A 29 4.71 -11.69 11.56
C LYS A 29 4.93 -12.68 12.70
N PRO A 30 3.90 -13.45 13.10
CA PRO A 30 4.10 -14.50 14.09
C PRO A 30 5.05 -15.56 13.54
N VAL A 31 6.04 -15.96 14.34
CA VAL A 31 6.93 -17.07 14.02
C VAL A 31 6.36 -18.32 14.69
N ILE A 32 5.82 -19.22 13.86
CA ILE A 32 5.30 -20.50 14.33
C ILE A 32 6.42 -21.52 14.26
N ASP A 33 6.96 -21.91 15.42
CA ASP A 33 7.86 -23.06 15.56
C ASP A 33 7.04 -24.27 16.03
N GLU A 34 7.32 -25.46 15.51
CA GLU A 34 6.66 -26.72 15.90
C GLU A 34 6.79 -27.01 17.41
N LEU A 35 7.78 -26.38 18.06
CA LEU A 35 8.09 -26.47 19.49
C LEU A 35 7.35 -25.46 20.38
N SER A 36 6.42 -24.64 19.87
CA SER A 36 5.56 -23.81 20.72
C SER A 36 4.53 -24.66 21.48
N GLN A 37 5.04 -25.52 22.35
CA GLN A 37 4.30 -26.36 23.27
C GLN A 37 4.25 -25.66 24.63
N HIS A 38 3.03 -25.46 25.13
CA HIS A 38 2.72 -25.13 26.53
C HIS A 38 3.16 -23.74 27.01
N GLY A 39 2.39 -22.71 26.64
CA GLY A 39 2.32 -21.46 27.39
C GLY A 39 3.49 -20.48 27.21
N GLN A 40 4.36 -20.67 26.21
CA GLN A 40 5.34 -19.66 25.82
C GLN A 40 4.69 -18.56 24.96
N GLU A 41 5.13 -17.31 25.15
CA GLU A 41 4.76 -16.18 24.30
C GLU A 41 5.13 -16.48 22.84
N LEU A 42 4.19 -16.26 21.92
CA LEU A 42 4.43 -16.40 20.48
C LEU A 42 5.46 -15.33 20.03
N PRO A 43 6.64 -15.72 19.52
CA PRO A 43 7.60 -14.75 19.01
C PRO A 43 7.10 -14.10 17.71
N PHE A 44 7.50 -12.85 17.50
CA PHE A 44 7.20 -12.10 16.28
C PHE A 44 8.48 -11.67 15.58
N GLU A 45 8.50 -11.81 14.26
CA GLU A 45 9.50 -11.21 13.38
C GLU A 45 9.01 -9.84 12.93
N ALA A 46 9.85 -8.82 13.09
CA ALA A 46 9.59 -7.47 12.58
C ALA A 46 10.17 -7.33 11.17
N VAL A 47 9.31 -7.15 10.18
CA VAL A 47 9.68 -6.89 8.78
C VAL A 47 9.56 -5.39 8.53
N LEU A 48 10.70 -4.74 8.26
CA LEU A 48 10.75 -3.34 7.86
C LEU A 48 10.49 -3.21 6.35
N HIS A 49 9.49 -2.43 6.00
CA HIS A 49 9.21 -1.98 4.65
C HIS A 49 9.67 -0.52 4.52
N PRO A 50 10.81 -0.24 3.85
CA PRO A 50 11.36 1.11 3.76
C PRO A 50 10.37 2.10 3.15
N TYR A 51 9.64 1.64 2.12
CA TYR A 51 8.56 2.37 1.50
C TYR A 51 7.37 1.45 1.23
N ALA A 52 6.17 2.01 1.35
CA ALA A 52 4.93 1.33 0.98
C ALA A 52 3.92 2.34 0.44
N ILE A 53 3.03 1.90 -0.44
CA ILE A 53 1.90 2.70 -0.92
C ILE A 53 0.58 2.07 -0.49
N VAL A 54 -0.34 2.89 0.01
CA VAL A 54 -1.67 2.46 0.47
C VAL A 54 -2.55 2.08 -0.72
N ILE A 55 -3.12 0.87 -0.69
CA ILE A 55 -4.01 0.32 -1.73
C ILE A 55 -5.47 0.40 -1.32
N THR A 56 -5.76 0.26 -0.02
CA THR A 56 -7.13 0.33 0.53
C THR A 56 -7.84 1.59 0.05
N GLN A 57 -9.12 1.46 -0.29
CA GLN A 57 -9.91 2.52 -0.90
C GLN A 57 -10.18 3.67 0.09
N ASP A 58 -10.25 4.90 -0.43
CA ASP A 58 -10.46 6.11 0.37
C ASP A 58 -11.74 6.04 1.24
N CYS A 59 -12.83 5.47 0.74
CA CYS A 59 -14.09 5.37 1.48
C CYS A 59 -13.97 4.47 2.71
N ASP A 60 -13.27 3.34 2.57
CA ASP A 60 -13.05 2.41 3.68
C ASP A 60 -12.12 3.01 4.73
N LEU A 61 -11.06 3.70 4.30
CA LEU A 61 -10.11 4.38 5.19
C LEU A 61 -10.77 5.52 5.97
N ASP A 62 -11.63 6.31 5.32
CA ASP A 62 -12.37 7.40 5.95
C ASP A 62 -13.38 6.86 7.00
N TRP A 63 -14.11 5.79 6.67
CA TRP A 63 -15.04 5.16 7.62
C TRP A 63 -14.32 4.59 8.84
N ASP A 64 -13.22 3.87 8.63
CA ASP A 64 -12.41 3.32 9.71
C ASP A 64 -11.82 4.43 10.60
N TYR A 65 -11.23 5.47 10.01
CA TYR A 65 -10.68 6.61 10.74
C TYR A 65 -11.76 7.31 11.59
N LYS A 66 -12.94 7.57 11.02
CA LYS A 66 -14.05 8.20 11.76
C LYS A 66 -14.54 7.32 12.91
N ALA A 67 -14.71 6.02 12.68
CA ALA A 67 -15.15 5.08 13.71
C ALA A 67 -14.16 5.02 14.89
N ARG A 68 -12.85 5.04 14.61
CA ARG A 68 -11.79 5.07 15.64
C ARG A 68 -11.79 6.37 16.46
N ASN A 69 -11.97 7.52 15.80
CA ASN A 69 -11.94 8.83 16.47
C ASN A 69 -13.23 9.16 17.22
N ALA A 70 -14.38 8.69 16.75
CA ALA A 70 -15.69 8.98 17.36
C ALA A 70 -16.00 8.14 18.61
N GLN A 71 -15.09 7.28 19.06
CA GLN A 71 -15.35 6.24 20.07
C GLN A 71 -16.54 5.33 19.73
N GLU A 72 -16.96 5.26 18.46
CA GLU A 72 -17.97 4.33 17.91
C GLU A 72 -17.40 2.90 17.76
N ILE A 73 -16.46 2.50 18.62
CA ILE A 73 -15.77 1.19 18.58
C ILE A 73 -16.77 0.03 18.70
N LEU A 74 -17.97 0.28 19.22
CA LEU A 74 -19.06 -0.68 19.31
C LEU A 74 -19.71 -1.03 17.95
N GLN A 75 -19.44 -0.28 16.88
CA GLN A 75 -19.90 -0.58 15.51
C GLN A 75 -18.79 -1.26 14.70
N SER A 76 -18.60 -2.56 14.95
CA SER A 76 -17.52 -3.37 14.35
C SER A 76 -17.51 -3.38 12.82
N SER A 77 -18.64 -3.14 12.15
CA SER A 77 -18.76 -3.21 10.69
C SER A 77 -18.04 -2.07 9.94
N LYS A 78 -17.71 -0.96 10.62
CA LYS A 78 -17.00 0.18 10.03
C LYS A 78 -15.48 0.10 10.22
N LEU A 79 -15.01 -0.75 11.13
CA LEU A 79 -13.59 -0.89 11.42
C LEU A 79 -12.94 -1.84 10.41
N LEU A 80 -11.82 -1.41 9.87
CA LEU A 80 -10.97 -2.26 9.05
C LEU A 80 -10.12 -3.15 9.95
N ASN A 81 -10.12 -4.45 9.64
CA ASN A 81 -9.16 -5.38 10.23
C ASN A 81 -7.74 -5.06 9.77
N SER A 82 -7.56 -4.63 8.53
CA SER A 82 -6.24 -4.33 7.99
C SER A 82 -6.29 -3.26 6.91
N VAL A 83 -5.23 -2.45 6.87
CA VAL A 83 -4.90 -1.62 5.71
C VAL A 83 -4.03 -2.44 4.76
N ILE A 84 -4.39 -2.46 3.50
CA ILE A 84 -3.66 -3.16 2.43
C ILE A 84 -2.67 -2.16 1.82
N LEU A 85 -1.41 -2.59 1.75
CA LEU A 85 -0.31 -1.83 1.17
C LEU A 85 0.40 -2.65 0.10
N CYS A 86 1.04 -1.95 -0.81
CA CYS A 86 1.97 -2.51 -1.77
C CYS A 86 3.38 -2.01 -1.45
N GLU A 87 4.35 -2.93 -1.42
CA GLU A 87 5.76 -2.58 -1.23
C GLU A 87 6.25 -1.77 -2.44
N ILE A 88 6.94 -0.68 -2.16
CA ILE A 88 7.63 0.12 -3.16
C ILE A 88 9.10 0.19 -2.76
N ALA A 89 9.99 0.35 -3.74
CA ALA A 89 11.41 0.53 -3.49
C ALA A 89 11.97 1.56 -4.47
N GLU A 90 13.22 1.96 -4.27
CA GLU A 90 13.87 2.84 -5.25
C GLU A 90 13.93 2.15 -6.60
N ALA A 91 13.64 2.89 -7.67
CA ALA A 91 13.54 2.32 -9.01
C ALA A 91 14.84 1.60 -9.42
N ARG A 92 16.00 2.16 -9.04
CA ARG A 92 17.31 1.53 -9.23
C ARG A 92 17.45 0.17 -8.53
N GLU A 93 16.93 0.04 -7.30
CA GLU A 93 17.04 -1.20 -6.53
C GLU A 93 16.22 -2.31 -7.18
N ILE A 94 14.99 -2.00 -7.60
CA ILE A 94 14.17 -2.97 -8.36
C ILE A 94 14.84 -3.33 -9.67
N ARG A 95 15.42 -2.36 -10.39
CA ARG A 95 16.12 -2.64 -11.63
C ARG A 95 17.30 -3.60 -11.44
N ASP A 96 18.04 -3.45 -10.35
CA ASP A 96 19.24 -4.23 -10.07
C ASP A 96 18.93 -5.61 -9.45
N THR A 97 17.83 -5.73 -8.70
CA THR A 97 17.50 -6.94 -7.94
C THR A 97 16.40 -7.80 -8.55
N ALA A 98 15.57 -7.26 -9.47
CA ALA A 98 14.50 -8.03 -10.07
C ALA A 98 15.03 -9.05 -11.07
N ASP A 99 14.58 -10.30 -10.91
CA ASP A 99 14.91 -11.40 -11.82
C ASP A 99 14.60 -11.02 -13.28
N ASN A 100 15.57 -11.20 -14.17
CA ASN A 100 15.45 -10.97 -15.61
C ASN A 100 15.15 -9.51 -16.04
N MET A 101 15.41 -8.52 -15.18
CA MET A 101 15.18 -7.11 -15.50
C MET A 101 16.29 -6.52 -16.38
N ASN A 102 16.20 -6.75 -17.69
CA ASN A 102 17.11 -6.13 -18.67
C ASN A 102 16.62 -4.73 -19.08
N SER A 103 17.45 -3.99 -19.84
CA SER A 103 17.11 -2.63 -20.30
C SER A 103 15.84 -2.52 -21.14
N LYS A 104 15.42 -3.59 -21.83
CA LYS A 104 14.18 -3.61 -22.62
C LYS A 104 12.97 -3.77 -21.70
N GLU A 105 13.03 -4.67 -20.73
CA GLU A 105 11.99 -4.85 -19.71
C GLU A 105 11.84 -3.60 -18.85
N TRP A 106 12.95 -2.97 -18.46
CA TRP A 106 12.93 -1.74 -17.69
C TRP A 106 12.21 -0.59 -18.43
N LYS A 107 12.42 -0.46 -19.74
CA LYS A 107 11.65 0.51 -20.56
C LYS A 107 10.15 0.23 -20.56
N LEU A 108 9.72 -1.02 -20.39
CA LEU A 108 8.31 -1.35 -20.22
C LEU A 108 7.81 -0.90 -18.85
N VAL A 109 8.63 -1.00 -17.79
CA VAL A 109 8.31 -0.49 -16.45
C VAL A 109 8.13 1.03 -16.48
N GLU A 110 9.11 1.76 -17.03
CA GLU A 110 9.09 3.22 -17.15
C GLU A 110 7.89 3.73 -17.97
N SER A 111 7.47 2.97 -19.00
CA SER A 111 6.30 3.30 -19.83
C SER A 111 4.99 2.68 -19.36
N HIS A 112 4.93 2.16 -18.13
CA HIS A 112 3.75 1.51 -17.51
C HIS A 112 3.12 0.39 -18.34
N ARG A 113 3.91 -0.27 -19.20
CA ARG A 113 3.51 -1.43 -20.01
C ARG A 113 3.90 -2.75 -19.37
N HIS A 114 4.94 -2.77 -18.54
CA HIS A 114 5.29 -3.96 -17.77
C HIS A 114 4.16 -4.27 -16.80
N GLU A 115 3.79 -5.54 -16.69
CA GLU A 115 2.53 -5.95 -16.12
C GLU A 115 2.50 -5.96 -14.56
N ARG A 116 3.65 -6.25 -13.95
CA ARG A 116 3.82 -6.40 -12.49
C ARG A 116 4.24 -5.12 -11.77
N TYR A 117 4.93 -4.22 -12.46
CA TYR A 117 5.60 -3.08 -11.84
C TYR A 117 4.89 -1.79 -12.21
N TYR A 118 4.93 -0.82 -11.31
CA TYR A 118 4.44 0.54 -11.55
C TYR A 118 5.53 1.55 -11.20
N PHE A 119 5.95 2.33 -12.18
CA PHE A 119 6.98 3.34 -12.02
C PHE A 119 6.41 4.65 -11.49
N PHE A 120 7.10 5.26 -10.54
CA PHE A 120 6.82 6.60 -10.02
C PHE A 120 7.97 7.52 -10.40
N GLU A 121 7.65 8.64 -11.05
CA GLU A 121 8.60 9.72 -11.25
C GLU A 121 9.10 10.26 -9.92
N LYS A 122 10.30 10.84 -9.92
CA LYS A 122 10.88 11.50 -8.76
C LYS A 122 9.87 12.45 -8.11
N ILE A 123 9.65 12.31 -6.80
CA ILE A 123 8.72 13.17 -6.07
C ILE A 123 9.47 14.42 -5.64
N PRO A 124 9.05 15.62 -6.08
CA PRO A 124 9.79 16.83 -5.80
C PRO A 124 9.55 17.30 -4.35
N PRO A 125 10.49 18.06 -3.75
CA PRO A 125 10.40 18.53 -2.36
C PRO A 125 9.08 19.22 -2.02
N GLU A 126 8.54 20.05 -2.90
CA GLU A 126 7.30 20.80 -2.70
C GLU A 126 6.07 19.90 -2.47
N CYS A 127 6.06 18.72 -3.09
CA CYS A 127 4.98 17.73 -2.98
C CYS A 127 5.18 16.75 -1.83
N GLU A 128 6.27 16.84 -1.08
CA GLU A 128 6.62 15.92 0.00
C GLU A 128 6.53 16.63 1.36
N VAL A 129 6.09 15.91 2.38
CA VAL A 129 5.84 16.44 3.72
C VAL A 129 7.09 17.06 4.36
N ASP A 130 8.21 16.34 4.32
CA ASP A 130 9.47 16.74 4.96
C ASP A 130 10.29 17.71 4.07
N LYS A 131 9.80 18.07 2.87
CA LYS A 131 10.45 18.98 1.90
C LYS A 131 11.84 18.53 1.46
N ILE A 132 12.07 17.22 1.42
CA ILE A 132 13.32 16.61 0.90
C ILE A 132 13.08 16.02 -0.50
N GLY A 133 11.83 15.60 -0.76
CA GLY A 133 11.48 14.83 -1.95
C GLY A 133 11.84 13.35 -1.79
N LEU A 134 11.52 12.56 -2.81
CA LEU A 134 11.86 11.13 -2.88
C LEU A 134 12.45 10.81 -4.26
N PRO A 135 13.33 9.81 -4.36
CA PRO A 135 13.86 9.36 -5.65
C PRO A 135 12.74 8.78 -6.52
N GLU A 136 13.09 8.36 -7.73
CA GLU A 136 12.19 7.51 -8.52
C GLU A 136 11.92 6.21 -7.75
N LEU A 137 10.65 5.81 -7.72
CA LEU A 137 10.21 4.63 -6.99
C LEU A 137 9.58 3.63 -7.96
N THR A 138 9.46 2.38 -7.54
CA THR A 138 8.73 1.36 -8.28
C THR A 138 7.94 0.49 -7.31
N ALA A 139 6.63 0.39 -7.52
CA ALA A 139 5.80 -0.59 -6.82
C ALA A 139 5.93 -1.95 -7.49
N ASP A 140 5.96 -3.00 -6.66
CA ASP A 140 5.88 -4.38 -7.09
C ASP A 140 4.52 -4.97 -6.71
N PHE A 141 3.61 -5.09 -7.69
CA PHE A 141 2.26 -5.62 -7.43
C PHE A 141 2.24 -7.08 -6.94
N LYS A 142 3.36 -7.80 -6.97
CA LYS A 142 3.45 -9.11 -6.32
C LYS A 142 3.67 -9.01 -4.81
N LYS A 143 4.22 -7.90 -4.32
CA LYS A 143 4.57 -7.67 -2.92
C LYS A 143 3.50 -6.83 -2.21
N VAL A 144 2.35 -7.45 -1.98
CA VAL A 144 1.22 -6.84 -1.28
C VAL A 144 1.13 -7.43 0.12
N PHE A 145 0.83 -6.59 1.12
CA PHE A 145 0.69 -7.03 2.49
C PHE A 145 -0.41 -6.26 3.22
N GLY A 146 -1.00 -6.92 4.22
CA GLY A 146 -1.91 -6.29 5.17
C GLY A 146 -1.18 -5.99 6.47
N ILE A 147 -1.49 -4.84 7.07
CA ILE A 147 -1.16 -4.51 8.45
C ILE A 147 -2.44 -4.21 9.21
N ASP A 148 -2.53 -4.70 10.46
CA ASP A 148 -3.62 -4.31 11.33
C ASP A 148 -3.76 -2.79 11.38
N ALA A 149 -4.98 -2.30 11.15
CA ALA A 149 -5.22 -0.87 10.97
C ALA A 149 -4.89 -0.09 12.26
N ALA A 150 -5.25 -0.62 13.43
CA ALA A 150 -4.93 0.02 14.72
C ALA A 150 -3.41 0.14 14.91
N THR A 151 -2.68 -0.92 14.56
CA THR A 151 -1.22 -0.97 14.62
C THR A 151 -0.58 0.05 13.69
N LEU A 152 -1.06 0.20 12.45
CA LEU A 152 -0.54 1.20 11.52
C LEU A 152 -0.77 2.63 12.01
N TYR A 153 -1.99 2.96 12.45
CA TYR A 153 -2.26 4.28 13.03
C TYR A 153 -1.37 4.54 14.24
N ARG A 154 -1.17 3.54 15.10
CA ARG A 154 -0.29 3.67 16.25
C ARG A 154 1.17 3.92 15.84
N GLN A 155 1.67 3.24 14.81
CA GLN A 155 3.01 3.50 14.28
C GLN A 155 3.16 4.92 13.72
N ILE A 156 2.10 5.46 13.11
CA ILE A 156 2.06 6.85 12.61
C ILE A 156 2.06 7.85 13.79
N GLU A 157 1.23 7.63 14.80
CA GLU A 157 1.17 8.46 16.00
C GLU A 157 2.50 8.53 16.75
N LEU A 158 3.20 7.40 16.82
CA LEU A 158 4.52 7.30 17.45
C LEU A 158 5.66 7.86 16.58
N GLY A 159 5.36 8.29 15.34
CA GLY A 159 6.35 8.81 14.39
C GLY A 159 7.29 7.76 13.80
N ILE A 160 7.00 6.47 13.99
CA ILE A 160 7.74 5.36 13.40
C ILE A 160 7.47 5.32 11.89
N VAL A 161 6.18 5.35 11.52
CA VAL A 161 5.75 5.46 10.13
C VAL A 161 5.55 6.92 9.78
N LYS A 162 6.13 7.33 8.65
CA LYS A 162 5.95 8.69 8.13
C LYS A 162 5.08 8.66 6.88
N ARG A 163 4.03 9.48 6.91
CA ARG A 163 3.23 9.89 5.75
C ARG A 163 4.03 10.87 4.91
N ARG A 164 4.22 10.60 3.60
CA ARG A 164 5.14 11.38 2.75
C ARG A 164 4.42 12.19 1.67
N THR A 165 3.64 11.54 0.82
CA THR A 165 2.95 12.14 -0.32
C THR A 165 1.78 11.27 -0.72
N VAL A 166 0.85 11.82 -1.50
CA VAL A 166 -0.32 11.13 -2.04
C VAL A 166 -0.34 11.28 -3.56
N LEU A 167 -0.66 10.22 -4.29
CA LEU A 167 -0.98 10.31 -5.72
C LEU A 167 -2.31 11.06 -5.90
N ILE A 168 -2.36 11.97 -6.87
CA ILE A 168 -3.62 12.65 -7.21
C ILE A 168 -4.22 12.14 -8.51
N SER A 169 -5.48 12.46 -8.73
CA SER A 169 -6.16 12.15 -9.99
C SER A 169 -5.51 12.88 -11.17
N PRO A 170 -5.29 12.24 -12.34
CA PRO A 170 -5.74 10.88 -12.72
C PRO A 170 -4.73 9.75 -12.43
N TYR A 171 -3.60 10.06 -11.79
CA TYR A 171 -2.50 9.11 -11.57
C TYR A 171 -2.85 8.06 -10.52
N LEU A 172 -3.65 8.43 -9.52
CA LEU A 172 -4.23 7.49 -8.56
C LEU A 172 -5.06 6.42 -9.25
N GLU A 173 -5.98 6.81 -10.13
CA GLU A 173 -6.87 5.88 -10.85
C GLU A 173 -6.09 5.03 -11.84
N HIS A 174 -5.06 5.59 -12.46
CA HIS A 174 -4.14 4.83 -13.31
C HIS A 174 -3.41 3.75 -12.51
N PHE A 175 -2.84 4.10 -11.35
CA PHE A 175 -2.20 3.17 -10.43
C PHE A 175 -3.18 2.07 -9.95
N SER A 176 -4.36 2.46 -9.47
CA SER A 176 -5.39 1.54 -8.99
C SER A 176 -5.84 0.58 -10.10
N ARG A 177 -6.11 1.08 -11.30
CA ARG A 177 -6.49 0.24 -12.45
C ARG A 177 -5.40 -0.78 -12.78
N ARG A 178 -4.14 -0.35 -12.79
CA ARG A 178 -2.96 -1.18 -13.06
C ARG A 178 -2.81 -2.29 -12.02
N TYR A 179 -2.97 -1.95 -10.73
CA TYR A 179 -2.97 -2.89 -9.62
C TYR A 179 -4.07 -3.95 -9.76
N TYR A 180 -5.33 -3.53 -9.93
CA TYR A 180 -6.45 -4.48 -10.05
C TYR A 180 -6.32 -5.36 -11.29
N SER A 181 -5.86 -4.81 -12.42
CA SER A 181 -5.62 -5.60 -13.64
C SER A 181 -4.53 -6.66 -13.46
N PHE A 182 -3.54 -6.43 -12.59
CA PHE A 182 -2.53 -7.44 -12.27
C PHE A 182 -3.13 -8.60 -11.45
N HIS A 183 -3.99 -8.29 -10.48
CA HIS A 183 -4.60 -9.32 -9.62
C HIS A 183 -5.84 -9.99 -10.21
N SER A 184 -6.49 -9.42 -11.23
CA SER A 184 -7.71 -9.95 -11.85
C SER A 184 -7.46 -11.01 -12.94
N ARG A 185 -6.29 -11.66 -12.96
CA ARG A 185 -5.87 -12.62 -14.00
C ARG A 185 -6.43 -14.01 -13.77
N VAL A 186 -7.75 -14.12 -13.72
CA VAL A 186 -8.46 -15.39 -13.52
C VAL A 186 -9.44 -15.61 -14.65
N ALA A 187 -9.65 -16.87 -15.02
CA ALA A 187 -10.75 -17.25 -15.90
C ALA A 187 -12.08 -16.96 -15.19
N LEU A 188 -13.04 -16.36 -15.89
CA LEU A 188 -14.36 -16.11 -15.33
C LEU A 188 -15.14 -17.43 -15.24
N PRO A 189 -15.74 -17.75 -14.07
CA PRO A 189 -16.53 -18.97 -13.91
C PRO A 189 -17.86 -18.86 -14.67
N PHE A 190 -18.53 -20.00 -14.84
CA PHE A 190 -19.94 -20.03 -15.19
C PHE A 190 -20.78 -19.32 -14.11
N GLN A 191 -21.94 -18.79 -14.50
CA GLN A 191 -22.84 -18.10 -13.59
C GLN A 191 -23.34 -19.06 -12.49
N TYR A 192 -23.17 -18.68 -11.22
CA TYR A 192 -23.74 -19.43 -10.11
C TYR A 192 -25.28 -19.31 -10.14
N GLU A 193 -25.97 -20.43 -10.01
CA GLU A 193 -27.42 -20.46 -9.82
C GLU A 193 -27.73 -20.47 -8.31
N SER A 194 -28.63 -19.59 -7.88
CA SER A 194 -29.14 -19.64 -6.51
C SER A 194 -29.97 -20.91 -6.33
N GLU A 195 -29.79 -21.59 -5.21
CA GLU A 195 -30.72 -22.61 -4.77
C GLU A 195 -32.13 -21.99 -4.70
N ARG A 196 -33.11 -22.63 -5.32
CA ARG A 196 -34.51 -22.20 -5.26
C ARG A 196 -35.08 -22.73 -3.95
N GLU A 197 -35.61 -21.84 -3.12
CA GLU A 197 -36.35 -22.22 -1.92
C GLU A 197 -37.50 -23.16 -2.32
N SER A 198 -37.49 -24.37 -1.75
CA SER A 198 -38.50 -25.43 -1.95
C SER A 198 -39.71 -25.25 -1.05
#